data_AF-X1BJP8-F1
#
_entry.id   AF-X1BJP8-F1
#
_cell.length_a   1.000
_cell.length_b   1.000
_cell.length_c   1.000
_cell.angle_alpha   90.00
_cell.angle_beta   90.00
_cell.angle_gamma   90.00
#
_symmetry.space_group_name_H-M   'P 1'
#
loop_
_entity.id
_entity.type
_entity.pdbx_description
1 polymer ?
#
loop_
_entity_poly.entity_id
_entity_poly.type
_entity_poly.pdbx_seq_one_letter_code
_entity_poly.pdbx_strand_id
1 'polypeptide(L)'
;MKKPFVIHPFLFAIYFILFLFTYNINELSFSQIIFPLAIVLGFTFLFMWLSKFIFKDNIKGGIIVSLFLVMFFSYGHIYAIVVGTRLGNIIIGRHVYFYLAGYLLN
;
A
#
# COMPACT_ATOMS: atom_id res chain seq x y z
N MET A 1 -19.73 28.47 -3.63
CA MET A 1 -19.68 27.11 -3.03
C MET A 1 -18.24 26.79 -2.65
N LYS A 2 -17.94 26.40 -1.40
CA LYS A 2 -16.59 25.99 -0.98
C LYS A 2 -16.23 24.69 -1.71
N LYS A 3 -15.05 24.61 -2.33
CA LYS A 3 -14.55 23.34 -2.91
C LYS A 3 -14.37 22.32 -1.76
N PRO A 4 -14.86 21.08 -1.89
CA PRO A 4 -14.69 20.09 -0.84
C PRO A 4 -13.21 19.78 -0.64
N PHE A 5 -12.81 19.68 0.63
CA PHE A 5 -11.44 19.35 0.99
C PHE A 5 -11.23 17.83 0.92
N VAL A 6 -10.39 17.39 0.00
CA VAL A 6 -10.19 15.96 -0.31
C VAL A 6 -9.01 15.42 0.52
N ILE A 7 -9.30 14.98 1.74
CA ILE A 7 -8.28 14.53 2.71
C ILE A 7 -8.15 13.00 2.80
N HIS A 8 -9.16 12.26 2.33
CA HIS A 8 -9.24 10.83 2.53
C HIS A 8 -8.04 10.00 1.99
N PRO A 9 -7.32 10.37 0.91
CA PRO A 9 -6.11 9.63 0.51
C PRO A 9 -5.03 9.67 1.59
N PHE A 10 -4.87 10.82 2.26
CA PHE A 10 -3.89 10.98 3.35
C PHE A 10 -4.30 10.19 4.59
N LEU A 11 -5.61 10.12 4.88
CA LEU A 11 -6.12 9.28 5.96
C LEU A 11 -5.82 7.80 5.73
N PHE A 12 -6.01 7.30 4.50
CA PHE A 12 -5.65 5.91 4.16
C PHE A 12 -4.14 5.66 4.29
N ALA A 13 -3.30 6.57 3.79
CA ALA A 13 -1.86 6.49 3.93
C ALA A 13 -1.42 6.37 5.41
N ILE A 14 -1.94 7.24 6.27
CA ILE A 14 -1.66 7.21 7.72
C ILE A 14 -2.18 5.90 8.33
N TYR A 15 -3.42 5.52 7.99
CA TYR A 15 -4.05 4.31 8.51
C TYR A 15 -3.21 3.06 8.26
N PHE A 16 -2.75 2.84 7.02
CA PHE A 16 -1.97 1.62 6.71
C PHE A 16 -0.64 1.56 7.45
N ILE A 17 0.05 2.70 7.61
CA ILE A 17 1.30 2.75 8.37
C ILE A 17 1.07 2.49 9.86
N LEU A 18 0.04 3.11 10.44
CA LEU A 18 -0.33 2.86 11.84
C LEU A 18 -0.81 1.42 12.06
N PHE A 19 -1.58 0.87 11.13
CA PHE A 19 -2.04 -0.52 11.19
C PHE A 19 -0.84 -1.46 11.22
N LEU A 20 0.11 -1.32 10.29
CA LEU A 20 1.32 -2.14 10.27
C LEU A 20 2.14 -1.98 11.56
N PHE A 21 2.22 -0.77 12.11
CA PHE A 21 2.85 -0.52 13.40
C PHE A 21 2.18 -1.30 14.53
N THR A 22 0.84 -1.33 14.61
CA THR A 22 0.14 -2.08 15.67
C THR A 22 0.45 -3.58 15.65
N TYR A 23 0.67 -4.17 14.48
CA TYR A 23 1.10 -5.57 14.36
C TYR A 23 2.52 -5.82 14.86
N ASN A 24 3.36 -4.79 14.90
CA ASN A 24 4.77 -4.89 15.25
C ASN A 24 5.12 -4.05 16.49
N ILE A 25 4.13 -3.65 17.29
CA ILE A 25 4.31 -2.69 18.38
C ILE A 25 5.28 -3.15 19.48
N ASN A 26 5.43 -4.47 19.63
CA ASN A 26 6.37 -5.07 20.59
C ASN A 26 7.82 -5.07 20.07
N GLU A 27 8.01 -4.94 18.75
CA GLU A 27 9.30 -5.04 18.08
C GLU A 27 9.79 -3.70 17.51
N LEU A 28 8.86 -2.77 17.26
CA LEU A 28 9.12 -1.47 16.68
C LEU A 28 8.79 -0.34 17.66
N SER A 29 9.74 0.59 17.76
CA SER A 29 9.53 1.87 18.40
C SER A 29 8.80 2.85 17.47
N PHE A 30 8.04 3.79 18.05
CA PHE A 30 7.27 4.77 17.28
C PHE A 30 8.13 5.66 16.38
N SER A 31 9.39 5.94 16.74
CA SER A 31 10.29 6.74 15.90
C SER A 31 10.59 6.08 14.56
N GLN A 32 10.55 4.75 14.49
CA GLN A 32 10.86 3.99 13.27
C GLN A 32 9.77 4.10 12.20
N ILE A 33 8.55 4.52 12.57
CA ILE A 33 7.46 4.69 11.59
C ILE A 33 7.43 6.09 10.96
N ILE A 34 8.19 7.05 11.49
CA ILE A 34 8.22 8.44 11.00
C ILE A 34 8.70 8.49 9.55
N PHE A 35 9.79 7.78 9.23
CA PHE A 35 10.36 7.78 7.89
C PHE A 35 9.43 7.10 6.85
N PRO A 36 8.91 5.88 7.09
CA PRO A 36 7.88 5.29 6.22
C PRO A 36 6.65 6.18 6.05
N LEU A 37 6.17 6.80 7.13
CA LEU A 37 5.01 7.70 7.09
C LEU A 37 5.27 8.91 6.19
N ALA A 38 6.44 9.55 6.33
CA ALA A 38 6.84 10.68 5.50
C ALA A 38 6.91 10.30 4.00
N ILE A 39 7.47 9.13 3.69
CA ILE A 39 7.54 8.63 2.32
C ILE A 39 6.14 8.46 1.73
N VAL A 40 5.25 7.75 2.43
CA VAL A 40 3.90 7.45 1.91
C VAL A 40 3.07 8.71 1.78
N LEU A 41 3.19 9.66 2.72
CA LEU A 41 2.54 10.97 2.60
C LEU A 41 3.10 11.77 1.41
N GLY A 42 4.40 11.71 1.16
CA GLY A 42 5.05 12.31 -0.01
C GLY A 42 4.52 11.75 -1.33
N PHE A 43 4.43 10.42 -1.45
CA PHE A 43 3.83 9.77 -2.61
C PHE A 43 2.34 10.06 -2.75
N THR A 44 1.60 10.10 -1.65
CA THR A 44 0.17 10.45 -1.66
C THR A 44 -0.03 11.87 -2.17
N PHE A 45 0.79 12.82 -1.73
CA PHE A 45 0.79 14.18 -2.25
C PHE A 45 1.13 14.22 -3.74
N LEU A 46 2.18 13.50 -4.16
CA LEU A 46 2.59 13.41 -5.56
C LEU A 46 1.46 12.86 -6.44
N PHE A 47 0.83 11.76 -6.04
CA PHE A 47 -0.30 11.19 -6.79
C PHE A 47 -1.51 12.12 -6.80
N MET A 48 -1.83 12.78 -5.70
CA MET A 48 -2.86 13.81 -5.69
C MET A 48 -2.54 14.95 -6.66
N TRP A 49 -1.28 15.41 -6.70
CA TRP A 49 -0.83 16.44 -7.62
C TRP A 49 -0.92 15.99 -9.09
N LEU A 50 -0.43 14.79 -9.41
CA LEU A 50 -0.54 14.21 -10.75
C LEU A 50 -1.99 14.00 -11.19
N SER A 51 -2.86 13.54 -10.28
CA SER A 51 -4.28 13.31 -10.57
C SER A 51 -5.01 14.58 -11.01
N LYS A 52 -4.56 15.77 -10.57
CA LYS A 52 -5.13 17.06 -10.99
C LYS A 52 -4.94 17.32 -12.48
N PHE A 53 -3.81 16.93 -13.04
CA PHE A 53 -3.54 17.12 -14.48
C PHE A 53 -4.36 16.16 -15.34
N ILE A 54 -4.62 14.95 -14.84
CA ILE A 54 -5.34 13.89 -15.56
C ILE A 54 -6.85 14.14 -15.50
N PHE A 55 -7.42 14.27 -14.30
CA PHE A 55 -8.87 14.30 -14.11
C PHE A 55 -9.46 15.70 -14.05
N LYS A 56 -8.63 16.72 -13.82
CA LYS A 56 -9.03 18.14 -13.60
C LYS A 56 -10.10 18.32 -12.49
N ASP A 57 -10.30 17.29 -11.66
CA ASP A 57 -11.29 17.22 -10.60
C ASP A 57 -10.64 16.58 -9.37
N ASN A 58 -10.57 17.35 -8.28
CA ASN A 58 -9.95 16.91 -7.04
C ASN A 58 -10.69 15.74 -6.38
N ILE A 59 -12.02 15.65 -6.54
CA ILE A 59 -12.84 14.61 -5.92
C ILE A 59 -12.55 13.29 -6.62
N LYS A 60 -12.64 13.27 -7.96
CA LYS A 60 -12.32 12.08 -8.76
C LYS A 60 -10.87 11.63 -8.52
N GLY A 61 -9.94 12.58 -8.55
CA GLY A 61 -8.53 12.32 -8.25
C GLY A 61 -8.35 11.68 -6.88
N GLY A 62 -8.95 12.24 -5.83
CA GLY A 62 -8.89 11.66 -4.49
C GLY A 62 -9.44 10.24 -4.42
N ILE A 63 -10.60 9.97 -5.03
CA ILE A 63 -11.22 8.64 -5.03
C ILE A 63 -10.25 7.62 -5.64
N ILE A 64 -9.67 7.96 -6.80
CA ILE A 64 -8.73 7.09 -7.53
C ILE A 64 -7.46 6.87 -6.72
N VAL A 65 -6.86 7.92 -6.15
CA VAL A 65 -5.65 7.79 -5.32
C VAL A 65 -5.93 6.96 -4.07
N SER A 66 -7.10 7.11 -3.46
CA SER A 66 -7.46 6.30 -2.28
C SER A 66 -7.64 4.84 -2.61
N LEU A 67 -8.35 4.56 -3.71
CA LEU A 67 -8.52 3.20 -4.19
C LEU A 67 -7.17 2.55 -4.51
N PHE A 68 -6.27 3.29 -5.16
CA PHE A 68 -4.91 2.86 -5.42
C PHE A 68 -4.16 2.55 -4.12
N LEU A 69 -4.18 3.44 -3.12
CA LEU A 69 -3.50 3.21 -1.84
C LEU A 69 -4.05 1.96 -1.13
N VAL A 70 -5.37 1.80 -1.10
CA VAL A 70 -6.02 0.61 -0.51
C VAL A 70 -5.56 -0.67 -1.22
N MET A 71 -5.56 -0.69 -2.56
CA MET A 71 -5.10 -1.85 -3.34
C MET A 71 -3.61 -2.13 -3.11
N PHE A 72 -2.77 -1.10 -3.13
CA PHE A 72 -1.33 -1.21 -2.96
C PHE A 72 -0.98 -1.82 -1.60
N PHE A 73 -1.52 -1.28 -0.51
CA PHE A 73 -1.25 -1.79 0.84
C PHE A 73 -1.94 -3.13 1.12
N SER A 74 -3.08 -3.42 0.50
CA SER A 74 -3.75 -4.72 0.66
C SER A 74 -3.08 -5.84 -0.14
N TYR A 75 -2.28 -5.54 -1.16
CA TYR A 75 -1.67 -6.53 -2.05
C TYR A 75 -0.90 -7.61 -1.27
N GLY A 76 -0.04 -7.20 -0.31
CA GLY A 76 0.75 -8.15 0.48
C GLY A 76 -0.12 -9.10 1.32
N HIS A 77 -1.21 -8.58 1.91
CA HIS A 77 -2.15 -9.38 2.70
C HIS A 77 -2.93 -10.37 1.82
N ILE A 78 -3.42 -9.92 0.66
CA ILE A 78 -4.11 -10.80 -0.29
C ILE A 78 -3.15 -11.86 -0.82
N TYR A 79 -1.92 -11.46 -1.17
CA TYR A 79 -0.89 -12.39 -1.62
C TYR A 79 -0.58 -13.46 -0.57
N ALA A 80 -0.44 -13.09 0.71
CA ALA A 80 -0.18 -14.03 1.80
C ALA A 80 -1.31 -15.07 1.98
N ILE A 81 -2.56 -14.72 1.66
CA ILE A 81 -3.70 -15.64 1.71
C ILE A 81 -3.73 -16.54 0.47
N VAL A 82 -3.36 -16.00 -0.70
CA VAL A 82 -3.50 -16.68 -1.99
C VAL A 82 -2.28 -17.57 -2.30
N VAL A 83 -1.08 -17.22 -1.83
CA VAL A 83 0.16 -17.98 -2.07
C VAL A 83 0.04 -19.39 -1.45
N GLY A 84 0.36 -20.42 -2.23
CA GLY A 84 0.25 -21.82 -1.80
C GLY A 84 -1.14 -22.42 -1.97
N THR A 85 -2.17 -21.63 -2.32
CA THR A 85 -3.49 -22.17 -2.67
C THR A 85 -3.45 -22.86 -4.04
N ARG A 86 -4.15 -23.98 -4.15
CA ARG A 86 -4.37 -24.67 -5.44
C ARG A 86 -5.62 -24.10 -6.08
N LEU A 87 -5.46 -23.44 -7.23
CA LEU A 87 -6.56 -23.04 -8.09
C LEU A 87 -6.68 -24.08 -9.22
N GLY A 88 -7.53 -25.09 -8.99
CA GLY A 88 -7.57 -26.28 -9.84
C GLY A 88 -6.24 -27.05 -9.79
N ASN A 89 -5.62 -27.26 -10.96
CA ASN A 89 -4.31 -27.93 -11.06
C ASN A 89 -3.10 -26.97 -10.94
N ILE A 90 -3.33 -25.68 -10.74
CA ILE A 90 -2.27 -24.66 -10.69
C ILE A 90 -2.03 -24.27 -9.23
N ILE A 91 -0.77 -24.38 -8.77
CA ILE A 91 -0.37 -23.87 -7.44
C ILE A 91 0.01 -22.40 -7.60
N ILE A 92 -0.77 -21.51 -6.98
CA ILE A 92 -0.51 -20.07 -7.05
C ILE A 92 0.70 -19.73 -6.17
N GLY A 93 1.69 -19.03 -6.74
CA GLY A 93 2.77 -18.41 -5.96
C GLY A 93 4.01 -19.26 -5.65
N ARG A 94 4.21 -20.42 -6.32
CA ARG A 94 5.38 -21.30 -6.08
C ARG A 94 6.69 -20.89 -6.78
N HIS A 95 6.76 -19.78 -7.52
CA HIS A 95 7.72 -19.71 -8.65
C HIS A 95 8.72 -18.54 -8.75
N VAL A 96 8.91 -17.64 -7.78
CA VAL A 96 9.97 -16.58 -7.95
C VAL A 96 10.95 -16.47 -6.77
N TYR A 97 10.50 -16.42 -5.52
CA TYR A 97 11.42 -16.16 -4.40
C TYR A 97 12.17 -17.41 -3.87
N PHE A 98 11.57 -18.60 -3.96
CA PHE A 98 12.21 -19.83 -3.48
C PHE A 98 13.39 -20.29 -4.36
N TYR A 99 13.39 -19.96 -5.65
CA TYR A 99 14.50 -20.32 -6.54
C TYR A 99 15.76 -19.48 -6.28
N LEU A 100 15.62 -18.18 -5.98
CA LEU A 100 16.75 -17.32 -5.64
C LEU A 100 17.34 -17.66 -4.26
N ALA A 101 16.50 -17.93 -3.26
CA ALA A 101 16.98 -18.32 -1.93
C ALA A 101 17.60 -19.74 -1.92
N GLY A 102 17.04 -20.68 -2.69
CA GLY A 102 17.59 -22.04 -2.81
C GLY A 102 18.89 -22.12 -3.63
N TYR A 103 19.11 -21.19 -4.57
CA TYR A 103 20.33 -21.15 -5.38
C TYR A 103 21.50 -20.41 -4.69
N LEU A 104 21.21 -19.50 -3.75
CA LEU A 104 22.22 -18.77 -2.98
C LEU A 104 22.71 -19.53 -1.73
N LEU A 105 22.04 -20.63 -1.37
CA LEU A 105 22.35 -21.49 -0.21
C LEU A 105 22.89 -22.87 -0.61
N ASN A 106 23.28 -23.06 -1.88
CA ASN A 106 23.91 -24.26 -2.44
C ASN A 106 25.23 -23.86 -3.12
#